data_AF-A0A1H4LAT6-F1
#
_entry.id   AF-A0A1H4LAT6-F1
#
_cell.length_a   1.000
_cell.length_b   1.000
_cell.length_c   1.000
_cell.angle_alpha   90.00
_cell.angle_beta   90.00
_cell.angle_gamma   90.00
#
_symmetry.space_group_name_H-M   'P 1'
#
loop_
_entity.id
_entity.type
_entity.pdbx_description
1 polymer ?
#
loop_
_entity_poly.entity_id
_entity_poly.type
_entity_poly.pdbx_seq_one_letter_code
_entity_poly.pdbx_strand_id
1 'polypeptide(L)'
;MLWWRCPVGHEWRETPLQRRSPATWKKGDLYACLYCIAPGAVVHSCGHRRLRPSETTFRVLAHPCERCEVTEHTHLILDALDGSAAAAVRLLDDSPLYALFCSAAADTVEWWDEVFPLVEAYFVRMVSVYVAIATVEHRPTLSYPTSSLLGACMLRILDALPPGCREEMQAAVPDDAGHFRDKYLPGWHASEIGWALKKLGFDILDTPLAGDIERRVQFCEQQRFTATGELPLVDLADTTVSENPRT
;
A
#
# COMPACT_ATOMS: atom_id res chain seq x y z
N MET A 1 19.91 -7.70 -13.44
CA MET A 1 20.87 -6.58 -13.60
C MET A 1 22.21 -7.15 -14.06
N LEU A 2 23.01 -6.38 -14.82
CA LEU A 2 24.36 -6.80 -15.24
C LEU A 2 25.41 -5.80 -14.76
N TRP A 3 26.64 -6.29 -14.54
CA TRP A 3 27.82 -5.46 -14.34
C TRP A 3 28.44 -5.09 -15.68
N TRP A 4 28.79 -3.82 -15.83
CA TRP A 4 29.43 -3.24 -16.99
C TRP A 4 30.80 -2.70 -16.59
N ARG A 5 31.75 -2.75 -17.52
CA ARG A 5 33.09 -2.22 -17.32
C ARG A 5 33.55 -1.47 -18.56
N CYS A 6 34.07 -0.27 -18.39
CA CYS A 6 34.67 0.46 -19.51
C CYS A 6 36.16 0.13 -19.68
N PRO A 7 36.78 0.47 -20.82
CA PRO A 7 38.22 0.25 -21.05
C PRO A 7 39.14 0.90 -20.01
N VAL A 8 38.71 1.99 -19.38
CA VAL A 8 39.45 2.70 -18.31
C VAL A 8 39.32 1.98 -16.94
N GLY A 9 38.51 0.93 -16.85
CA GLY A 9 38.35 0.11 -15.65
C GLY A 9 37.22 0.52 -14.71
N HIS A 10 36.40 1.52 -15.06
CA HIS A 10 35.23 1.87 -14.26
C HIS A 10 34.15 0.79 -14.37
N GLU A 11 33.59 0.38 -13.24
CA GLU A 11 32.54 -0.63 -13.14
C GLU A 11 31.22 -0.02 -12.66
N TRP A 12 30.09 -0.48 -13.23
CA TRP A 12 28.75 -0.05 -12.81
C TRP A 12 27.69 -1.13 -13.07
N ARG A 13 26.53 -1.03 -12.39
CA ARG A 13 25.37 -1.91 -12.61
C ARG A 13 24.29 -1.21 -13.41
N GLU A 14 23.77 -1.87 -14.44
CA GLU A 14 22.65 -1.37 -15.24
C GLU A 14 21.89 -2.55 -15.86
N THR A 15 20.58 -2.42 -16.11
CA THR A 15 19.81 -3.44 -16.85
C THR A 15 20.09 -3.33 -18.36
N PRO A 16 20.03 -4.42 -19.14
CA PRO A 16 20.17 -4.35 -20.60
C PRO A 16 19.19 -3.37 -21.26
N LEU A 17 17.96 -3.30 -20.74
CA LEU A 17 16.92 -2.38 -21.21
C LEU A 17 17.35 -0.92 -20.99
N GLN A 18 17.79 -0.58 -19.78
CA GLN A 18 18.24 0.77 -19.46
C GLN A 18 19.52 1.14 -20.22
N ARG A 19 20.40 0.16 -20.47
CA ARG A 19 21.59 0.36 -21.32
C ARG A 19 21.23 0.67 -22.77
N ARG A 20 20.20 0.02 -23.32
CA ARG A 20 19.69 0.30 -24.68
C ARG A 20 18.91 1.60 -24.81
N SER A 21 18.55 2.26 -23.71
CA SER A 21 17.83 3.54 -23.78
C SER A 21 18.61 4.60 -24.57
N PRO A 22 17.94 5.38 -25.45
CA PRO A 22 18.56 6.35 -26.37
C PRO A 22 18.94 7.65 -25.64
N ALA A 23 19.74 7.54 -24.58
CA ALA A 23 20.17 8.70 -23.82
C ALA A 23 21.15 9.55 -24.65
N THR A 24 20.92 10.86 -24.74
CA THR A 24 21.67 11.80 -25.60
C THR A 24 23.19 11.74 -25.38
N TRP A 25 23.63 11.54 -24.14
CA TRP A 25 25.05 11.46 -23.79
C TRP A 25 25.74 10.18 -24.32
N LYS A 26 24.98 9.13 -24.63
CA LYS A 26 25.52 7.91 -25.25
C LYS A 26 25.86 8.13 -26.72
N LYS A 27 25.21 9.08 -27.41
CA LYS A 27 25.36 9.29 -28.87
C LYS A 27 25.26 7.99 -29.69
N GLY A 28 24.41 7.06 -29.25
CA GLY A 28 24.24 5.73 -29.87
C GLY A 28 25.25 4.66 -29.43
N ASP A 29 26.27 5.02 -28.64
CA ASP A 29 27.27 4.07 -28.14
C ASP A 29 26.74 3.28 -26.92
N LEU A 30 26.47 2.00 -27.15
CA LEU A 30 26.07 1.03 -26.12
C LEU A 30 27.19 0.69 -25.13
N TYR A 31 28.41 1.17 -25.30
CA TYR A 31 29.52 1.01 -24.36
C TYR A 31 29.99 2.32 -23.72
N ALA A 32 29.39 3.46 -24.10
CA ALA A 32 29.59 4.76 -23.46
C ALA A 32 29.56 4.68 -21.93
N CYS A 33 30.70 4.96 -21.32
CA CYS A 33 30.91 4.84 -19.88
C CYS A 33 30.14 5.91 -19.12
N LEU A 34 29.44 5.51 -18.05
CA LEU A 34 28.74 6.44 -17.16
C LEU A 34 29.69 7.46 -16.52
N TYR A 35 30.86 7.03 -16.08
CA TYR A 35 31.84 7.90 -15.40
C TYR A 35 32.58 8.85 -16.35
N CYS A 36 32.75 8.46 -17.62
CA CYS A 36 33.56 9.22 -18.55
C CYS A 36 32.73 10.21 -19.41
N ILE A 37 31.46 9.88 -19.70
CA ILE A 37 30.69 10.58 -20.73
C ILE A 37 29.33 11.08 -20.21
N ALA A 38 28.75 10.44 -19.18
CA ALA A 38 27.43 10.85 -18.73
C ALA A 38 27.49 12.21 -18.00
N PRO A 39 26.45 13.07 -18.16
CA PRO A 39 26.33 14.27 -17.35
C PRO A 39 26.20 13.90 -15.87
N GLY A 40 26.57 14.84 -14.99
CA GLY A 40 26.55 14.63 -13.54
C GLY A 40 25.23 14.02 -13.08
N ALA A 41 25.38 12.94 -12.34
CA ALA A 41 24.29 12.12 -11.89
C ALA A 41 24.73 11.31 -10.68
N VAL A 42 23.74 11.00 -9.85
CA VAL A 42 23.89 10.08 -8.74
C VAL A 42 23.34 8.73 -9.20
N VAL A 43 24.13 7.68 -9.07
CA VAL A 43 23.68 6.28 -9.24
C VAL A 43 23.74 5.59 -7.89
N HIS A 44 22.62 5.03 -7.48
CA HIS A 44 22.51 4.27 -6.24
C HIS A 44 23.01 2.84 -6.45
N SER A 45 23.32 2.11 -5.37
CA SER A 45 23.80 0.71 -5.46
C SER A 45 22.77 -0.24 -6.08
N CYS A 46 21.50 0.15 -6.09
CA CYS A 46 20.40 -0.51 -6.79
C CYS A 46 20.38 -0.25 -8.31
N GLY A 47 21.30 0.55 -8.85
CA GLY A 47 21.41 0.89 -10.29
C GLY A 47 20.47 2.01 -10.77
N HIS A 48 19.60 2.53 -9.90
CA HIS A 48 18.74 3.66 -10.24
C HIS A 48 19.55 4.95 -10.29
N ARG A 49 19.25 5.78 -11.31
CA ARG A 49 19.97 7.01 -11.62
C ARG A 49 19.09 8.22 -11.36
N ARG A 50 19.63 9.21 -10.63
CA ARG A 50 19.07 10.56 -10.49
C ARG A 50 19.95 11.54 -11.25
N LEU A 51 19.42 12.10 -12.33
CA LEU A 51 20.08 13.15 -13.10
C LEU A 51 20.23 14.40 -12.23
N ARG A 52 21.44 14.98 -12.22
CA ARG A 52 21.72 16.27 -11.56
C ARG A 52 22.45 17.17 -12.54
N PRO A 53 21.73 17.89 -13.42
CA PRO A 53 22.32 18.68 -14.49
C PRO A 53 23.30 19.77 -14.01
N SER A 54 23.17 20.19 -12.75
CA SER A 54 24.07 21.15 -12.10
C SER A 54 25.38 20.54 -11.58
N GLU A 55 25.47 19.21 -11.51
CA GLU A 55 26.69 18.52 -11.08
C GLU A 55 27.54 18.19 -12.32
N THR A 56 28.85 18.37 -12.21
CA THR A 56 29.82 18.01 -13.26
C THR A 56 30.36 16.58 -13.10
N THR A 57 30.10 15.96 -11.95
CA THR A 57 30.68 14.67 -11.58
C THR A 57 29.60 13.59 -11.42
N PHE A 58 29.94 12.39 -11.87
CA PHE A 58 29.14 11.20 -11.65
C PHE A 58 29.51 10.59 -10.30
N ARG A 59 28.51 10.30 -9.45
CA ARG A 59 28.72 9.71 -8.11
C ARG A 59 27.97 8.39 -7.98
N VAL A 60 28.62 7.37 -7.43
CA VAL A 60 27.96 6.13 -7.01
C VAL A 60 27.78 6.14 -5.51
N LEU A 61 26.54 6.02 -5.05
CA LEU A 61 26.22 5.86 -3.64
C LEU A 61 26.14 4.38 -3.29
N ALA A 62 26.69 4.01 -2.13
CA ALA A 62 26.66 2.64 -1.62
C ALA A 62 25.26 2.19 -1.20
N HIS A 63 24.36 3.13 -0.91
CA HIS A 63 23.00 2.87 -0.47
C HIS A 63 22.03 2.79 -1.66
N PRO A 64 20.95 1.99 -1.55
CA PRO A 64 19.86 1.98 -2.52
C PRO A 64 19.22 3.38 -2.65
N CYS A 65 18.37 3.56 -3.66
CA CYS A 65 17.59 4.78 -3.75
C CYS A 65 16.40 4.71 -2.79
N GLU A 66 15.95 5.88 -2.34
CA GLU A 66 14.77 6.04 -1.48
C GLU A 66 13.55 5.25 -1.98
N ARG A 67 13.32 5.21 -3.30
CA ARG A 67 12.22 4.43 -3.89
C ARG A 67 12.39 2.92 -3.70
N CYS A 68 13.60 2.40 -3.81
CA CYS A 68 13.89 0.99 -3.53
C CYS A 68 13.77 0.70 -2.03
N GLU A 69 14.21 1.61 -1.17
CA GLU A 69 14.08 1.49 0.29
C GLU A 69 12.61 1.46 0.69
N VAL A 70 11.78 2.36 0.17
CA VAL A 70 10.32 2.35 0.38
C VAL A 70 9.71 1.04 -0.13
N THR A 71 10.12 0.56 -1.31
CA THR A 71 9.57 -0.70 -1.87
C THR A 71 9.91 -1.89 -0.98
N GLU A 72 11.16 -2.00 -0.54
CA GLU A 72 11.61 -3.05 0.37
C GLU A 72 10.91 -2.98 1.72
N HIS A 73 10.81 -1.78 2.31
CA HIS A 73 10.07 -1.55 3.54
C HIS A 73 8.59 -1.96 3.39
N THR A 74 7.99 -1.69 2.24
CA THR A 74 6.62 -2.12 1.96
C THR A 74 6.49 -3.63 1.88
N HIS A 75 7.46 -4.32 1.26
CA HIS A 75 7.48 -5.79 1.26
C HIS A 75 7.55 -6.35 2.68
N LEU A 76 8.41 -5.81 3.54
CA LEU A 76 8.48 -6.22 4.95
C LEU A 76 7.13 -6.05 5.67
N ILE A 77 6.41 -4.96 5.41
CA ILE A 77 5.05 -4.75 5.95
C ILE A 77 4.10 -5.83 5.44
N LEU A 78 4.09 -6.09 4.13
CA LEU A 78 3.20 -7.09 3.54
C LEU A 78 3.50 -8.51 4.04
N ASP A 79 4.78 -8.87 4.17
CA ASP A 79 5.22 -10.16 4.72
C ASP A 79 4.80 -10.34 6.19
N ALA A 80 4.70 -9.25 6.95
CA ALA A 80 4.25 -9.26 8.34
C ALA A 80 2.72 -9.29 8.51
N LEU A 81 1.93 -9.14 7.44
CA LEU A 81 0.46 -9.10 7.51
C LEU A 81 -0.13 -10.39 8.09
N ASP A 82 0.37 -11.55 7.67
CA ASP A 82 -0.16 -12.85 8.09
C ASP A 82 -0.06 -13.02 9.62
N GLY A 83 1.05 -12.58 10.21
CA GLY A 83 1.24 -12.58 11.66
C GLY A 83 0.42 -11.52 12.41
N SER A 84 -0.18 -10.57 11.69
CA SER A 84 -0.83 -9.39 12.26
C SER A 84 -2.34 -9.57 12.48
N ALA A 85 -2.99 -10.49 11.75
CA ALA A 85 -4.44 -10.69 11.81
C ALA A 85 -4.95 -11.05 13.21
N ALA A 86 -4.30 -11.98 13.91
CA ALA A 86 -4.72 -12.39 15.25
C ALA A 86 -4.61 -11.24 16.28
N ALA A 87 -3.62 -10.35 16.12
CA ALA A 87 -3.50 -9.16 16.95
C ALA A 87 -4.53 -8.10 16.59
N ALA A 88 -4.88 -7.97 15.30
CA ALA A 88 -5.95 -7.09 14.86
C ALA A 88 -7.32 -7.51 15.42
N VAL A 89 -7.64 -8.80 15.39
CA VAL A 89 -8.88 -9.34 15.99
C VAL A 89 -8.94 -9.03 17.48
N ARG A 90 -7.87 -9.30 18.25
CA ARG A 90 -7.83 -8.96 19.68
C ARG A 90 -8.04 -7.46 19.94
N LEU A 91 -7.42 -6.60 19.12
CA LEU A 91 -7.62 -5.15 19.23
C LEU A 91 -9.08 -4.72 18.98
N LEU A 92 -9.79 -5.41 18.08
CA LEU A 92 -11.20 -5.16 17.81
C LEU A 92 -12.08 -5.70 18.94
N ASP A 93 -11.84 -6.93 19.40
CA ASP A 93 -12.57 -7.57 20.50
C ASP A 93 -12.49 -6.74 21.80
N ASP A 94 -11.32 -6.16 22.09
CA ASP A 94 -11.09 -5.35 23.27
C ASP A 94 -11.55 -3.87 23.10
N SER A 95 -12.03 -3.48 21.91
CA SER A 95 -12.35 -2.08 21.60
C SER A 95 -13.81 -1.74 21.92
N PRO A 96 -14.08 -0.87 22.92
CA PRO A 96 -15.44 -0.43 23.22
C PRO A 96 -16.03 0.42 22.09
N LEU A 97 -15.18 1.10 21.31
CA LEU A 97 -15.61 1.90 20.15
C LEU A 97 -16.11 1.00 19.02
N TYR A 98 -15.41 -0.11 18.76
CA TYR A 98 -15.83 -1.08 17.76
C TYR A 98 -17.14 -1.76 18.19
N ALA A 99 -17.22 -2.21 19.44
CA ALA A 99 -18.44 -2.80 19.99
C ALA A 99 -19.65 -1.87 19.92
N LEU A 100 -19.48 -0.59 20.28
CA LEU A 100 -20.55 0.41 20.20
C LEU A 100 -21.04 0.60 18.76
N PHE A 101 -20.12 0.72 17.80
CA PHE A 101 -20.46 0.87 16.39
C PHE A 101 -21.21 -0.34 15.86
N CYS A 102 -20.76 -1.56 16.16
CA CYS A 102 -21.44 -2.78 15.72
C CYS A 102 -22.83 -2.93 16.36
N SER A 103 -23.00 -2.56 17.63
CA SER A 103 -24.31 -2.58 18.29
C SER A 103 -25.26 -1.57 17.65
N ALA A 104 -24.82 -0.33 17.42
CA ALA A 104 -25.64 0.70 16.78
C ALA A 104 -26.02 0.29 15.36
N ALA A 105 -25.09 -0.33 14.62
CA ALA A 105 -25.36 -0.83 13.28
C ALA A 105 -26.42 -1.95 13.27
N ALA A 106 -26.36 -2.87 14.23
CA ALA A 106 -27.35 -3.95 14.37
C ALA A 106 -28.75 -3.42 14.69
N ASP A 107 -28.84 -2.30 15.43
CA ASP A 107 -30.13 -1.67 15.76
C ASP A 107 -30.70 -0.81 14.61
N THR A 108 -29.84 -0.23 13.75
CA THR A 108 -30.23 0.71 12.70
C THR A 108 -30.32 0.10 11.30
N VAL A 109 -29.48 -0.89 10.97
CA VAL A 109 -29.38 -1.47 9.62
C VAL A 109 -30.10 -2.81 9.59
N GLU A 110 -31.27 -2.87 8.95
CA GLU A 110 -32.13 -4.07 8.90
C GLU A 110 -31.40 -5.33 8.39
N TRP A 111 -30.49 -5.17 7.44
CA TRP A 111 -29.70 -6.25 6.82
C TRP A 111 -28.27 -6.34 7.41
N TRP A 112 -28.07 -5.88 8.64
CA TRP A 112 -26.75 -5.86 9.28
C TRP A 112 -26.10 -7.24 9.32
N ASP A 113 -26.84 -8.27 9.69
CA ASP A 113 -26.31 -9.65 9.80
C ASP A 113 -25.76 -10.17 8.46
N GLU A 114 -26.31 -9.72 7.33
CA GLU A 114 -25.87 -10.12 5.99
C GLU A 114 -24.56 -9.44 5.59
N VAL A 115 -24.33 -8.20 6.03
CA VAL A 115 -23.13 -7.41 5.70
C VAL A 115 -22.05 -7.45 6.78
N PHE A 116 -22.39 -7.82 8.01
CA PHE A 116 -21.47 -7.79 9.14
C PHE A 116 -20.15 -8.55 8.86
N PRO A 117 -20.14 -9.76 8.27
CA PRO A 117 -18.89 -10.45 7.92
C PRO A 117 -17.98 -9.62 7.00
N LEU A 118 -18.56 -8.78 6.13
CA LEU A 118 -17.80 -7.88 5.26
C LEU A 118 -17.20 -6.72 6.04
N VAL A 119 -17.99 -6.15 6.95
CA VAL A 119 -17.56 -5.05 7.80
C VAL A 119 -16.43 -5.52 8.73
N GLU A 120 -16.61 -6.66 9.37
CA GLU A 120 -15.58 -7.29 10.22
C GLU A 120 -14.30 -7.57 9.43
N ALA A 121 -14.40 -8.22 8.27
CA ALA A 121 -13.23 -8.47 7.41
C ALA A 121 -12.52 -7.18 6.99
N TYR A 122 -13.27 -6.11 6.71
CA TYR A 122 -12.71 -4.80 6.42
C TYR A 122 -11.94 -4.23 7.61
N PHE A 123 -12.53 -4.20 8.82
CA PHE A 123 -11.85 -3.74 10.03
C PHE A 123 -10.59 -4.56 10.32
N VAL A 124 -10.68 -5.90 10.27
CA VAL A 124 -9.53 -6.78 10.51
C VAL A 124 -8.41 -6.48 9.51
N ARG A 125 -8.73 -6.34 8.22
CA ARG A 125 -7.72 -6.01 7.20
C ARG A 125 -7.08 -4.65 7.47
N MET A 126 -7.87 -3.64 7.82
CA MET A 126 -7.35 -2.31 8.12
C MET A 126 -6.43 -2.34 9.33
N VAL A 127 -6.89 -2.88 10.44
CA VAL A 127 -6.10 -2.95 11.67
C VAL A 127 -4.85 -3.83 11.50
N SER A 128 -4.91 -4.91 10.70
CA SER A 128 -3.77 -5.78 10.41
C SER A 128 -2.61 -5.03 9.75
N VAL A 129 -2.88 -4.10 8.83
CA VAL A 129 -1.84 -3.26 8.20
C VAL A 129 -1.12 -2.41 9.24
N TYR A 130 -1.88 -1.82 10.16
CA TYR A 130 -1.30 -0.98 11.22
C TYR A 130 -0.47 -1.78 12.22
N VAL A 131 -0.93 -2.97 12.57
CA VAL A 131 -0.16 -3.91 13.40
C VAL A 131 1.12 -4.34 12.69
N ALA A 132 1.05 -4.65 11.38
CA ALA A 132 2.21 -5.02 10.59
C ALA A 132 3.24 -3.88 10.51
N ILE A 133 2.78 -2.64 10.26
CA ILE A 133 3.63 -1.44 10.28
C ILE A 133 4.30 -1.28 11.64
N ALA A 134 3.54 -1.35 12.74
CA ALA A 134 4.11 -1.21 14.07
C ALA A 134 5.15 -2.31 14.38
N THR A 135 4.92 -3.53 13.88
CA THR A 135 5.85 -4.66 14.06
C THR A 135 7.15 -4.44 13.29
N VAL A 136 7.07 -4.06 12.02
CA VAL A 136 8.24 -3.80 11.14
C VAL A 136 9.03 -2.58 11.60
N GLU A 137 8.34 -1.54 12.06
CA GLU A 137 8.96 -0.32 12.60
C GLU A 137 9.42 -0.48 14.06
N HIS A 138 9.25 -1.68 14.66
CA HIS A 138 9.58 -1.98 16.05
C HIS A 138 8.98 -0.99 17.06
N ARG A 139 7.73 -0.57 16.81
CA ARG A 139 6.98 0.34 17.67
C ARG A 139 6.10 -0.46 18.64
N PRO A 140 6.11 -0.13 19.95
CA PRO A 140 5.29 -0.83 20.95
C PRO A 140 3.79 -0.49 20.85
N THR A 141 3.45 0.61 20.18
CA THR A 141 2.08 1.08 19.98
C THR A 141 1.91 1.55 18.54
N LEU A 142 0.66 1.57 18.07
CA LEU A 142 0.32 2.18 16.80
C LEU A 142 0.76 3.65 16.80
N SER A 143 1.23 4.11 15.64
CA SER A 143 1.70 5.49 15.46
C SER A 143 0.57 6.51 15.38
N TYR A 144 -0.66 6.00 15.34
CA TYR A 144 -1.89 6.74 15.30
C TYR A 144 -2.84 6.16 16.35
N PRO A 145 -3.64 6.98 17.06
CA PRO A 145 -4.58 6.48 18.06
C PRO A 145 -5.53 5.44 17.44
N THR A 146 -5.78 4.36 18.19
CA THR A 146 -6.71 3.30 17.75
C THR A 146 -8.11 3.88 17.49
N SER A 147 -8.56 4.84 18.30
CA SER A 147 -9.82 5.57 18.11
C SER A 147 -9.90 6.24 16.74
N SER A 148 -8.86 6.96 16.34
CA SER A 148 -8.83 7.64 15.05
C SER A 148 -8.78 6.67 13.86
N LEU A 149 -8.08 5.52 13.98
CA LEU A 149 -8.08 4.47 12.96
C LEU A 149 -9.47 3.83 12.81
N LEU A 150 -10.07 3.44 13.94
CA LEU A 150 -11.40 2.83 13.94
C LEU A 150 -12.45 3.81 13.45
N GLY A 151 -12.39 5.08 13.89
CA GLY A 151 -13.27 6.14 13.43
C GLY A 151 -13.17 6.37 11.92
N ALA A 152 -11.97 6.34 11.34
CA ALA A 152 -11.81 6.43 9.89
C ALA A 152 -12.49 5.24 9.17
N CYS A 153 -12.38 4.02 9.73
CA CYS A 153 -13.06 2.84 9.20
C CYS A 153 -14.58 2.98 9.30
N MET A 154 -15.09 3.45 10.43
CA MET A 154 -16.51 3.69 10.69
C MET A 154 -17.09 4.71 9.70
N LEU A 155 -16.46 5.88 9.57
CA LEU A 155 -16.90 6.93 8.63
C LEU A 155 -17.04 6.39 7.21
N ARG A 156 -16.09 5.57 6.79
CA ARG A 156 -16.13 4.97 5.46
C ARG A 156 -17.26 3.96 5.28
N ILE A 157 -17.53 3.15 6.31
CA ILE A 157 -18.68 2.24 6.30
C ILE A 157 -19.98 3.07 6.22
N LEU A 158 -20.08 4.13 7.00
CA LEU A 158 -21.22 5.06 6.95
C LEU A 158 -21.41 5.72 5.58
N ASP A 159 -20.31 6.05 4.91
CA ASP A 159 -20.35 6.61 3.55
C ASP A 159 -20.94 5.66 2.51
N ALA A 160 -20.88 4.36 2.78
CA ALA A 160 -21.47 3.32 1.95
C ALA A 160 -22.91 2.95 2.34
N LEU A 161 -23.38 3.34 3.53
CA LEU A 161 -24.74 3.07 3.98
C LEU A 161 -25.75 4.09 3.41
N PRO A 162 -27.05 3.72 3.34
CA PRO A 162 -28.12 4.66 3.01
C PRO A 162 -28.10 5.89 3.92
N PRO A 163 -28.49 7.09 3.43
CA PRO A 163 -28.43 8.32 4.22
C PRO A 163 -29.16 8.26 5.57
N GLY A 164 -30.29 7.55 5.66
CA GLY A 164 -31.03 7.40 6.91
C GLY A 164 -30.23 6.65 7.99
N CYS A 165 -29.58 5.55 7.63
CA CYS A 165 -28.73 4.80 8.55
C CYS A 165 -27.49 5.61 8.98
N ARG A 166 -26.94 6.41 8.06
CA ARG A 166 -25.76 7.25 8.32
C ARG A 166 -25.99 8.24 9.44
N GLU A 167 -27.11 8.97 9.43
CA GLU A 167 -27.41 9.98 10.43
C GLU A 167 -27.54 9.38 11.83
N GLU A 168 -28.22 8.24 11.95
CA GLU A 168 -28.40 7.54 13.22
C GLU A 168 -27.08 6.95 13.75
N MET A 169 -26.28 6.35 12.87
CA MET A 169 -25.02 5.72 13.27
C MET A 169 -23.87 6.70 13.50
N GLN A 170 -23.99 7.97 13.08
CA GLN A 170 -22.95 8.98 13.25
C GLN A 170 -22.56 9.17 14.72
N ALA A 171 -23.50 8.98 15.66
CA ALA A 171 -23.26 9.09 17.10
C ALA A 171 -22.32 8.00 17.65
N ALA A 172 -22.15 6.88 16.94
CA ALA A 172 -21.23 5.81 17.32
C ALA A 172 -19.81 6.04 16.79
N VAL A 173 -19.58 7.09 16.00
CA VAL A 173 -18.27 7.47 15.49
C VAL A 173 -17.54 8.32 16.55
N PRO A 174 -16.28 8.00 16.89
CA PRO A 174 -15.47 8.82 17.79
C PRO A 174 -15.31 10.26 17.28
N ASP A 175 -15.31 11.25 18.18
CA ASP A 175 -15.09 12.66 17.84
C ASP A 175 -13.71 12.93 17.20
N ASP A 176 -12.72 12.10 17.57
CA ASP A 176 -11.35 12.13 17.04
C ASP A 176 -11.17 11.19 15.83
N ALA A 177 -12.26 10.80 15.17
CA ALA A 177 -12.22 9.99 13.97
C ALA A 177 -11.26 10.61 12.95
N GLY A 178 -10.31 9.79 12.50
CA GLY A 178 -9.46 10.19 11.37
C GLY A 178 -10.25 10.18 10.07
N HIS A 179 -9.64 10.67 9.00
CA HIS A 179 -10.13 10.46 7.65
C HIS A 179 -9.07 9.68 6.86
N PHE A 180 -9.50 8.62 6.17
CA PHE A 180 -8.74 8.13 5.03
C PHE A 180 -8.68 9.29 4.03
N ARG A 181 -7.49 9.74 3.65
CA ARG A 181 -7.38 10.63 2.49
C ARG A 181 -7.55 9.75 1.27
N ASP A 182 -8.14 10.25 0.18
CA ASP A 182 -8.42 9.55 -1.10
C ASP A 182 -7.30 8.63 -1.64
N LYS A 183 -6.05 8.77 -1.14
CA LYS A 183 -4.86 8.04 -1.57
C LYS A 183 -3.93 7.58 -0.44
N TYR A 184 -4.26 7.77 0.83
CA TYR A 184 -3.34 7.47 1.94
C TYR A 184 -4.00 6.78 3.13
N LEU A 185 -3.23 5.90 3.75
CA LEU A 185 -3.45 5.39 5.10
C LEU A 185 -3.51 6.56 6.12
N PRO A 186 -4.45 6.57 7.09
CA PRO A 186 -4.46 7.51 8.19
C PRO A 186 -3.17 7.42 9.01
N GLY A 187 -2.76 8.54 9.60
CA GLY A 187 -1.50 8.65 10.34
C GLY A 187 -0.35 9.27 9.55
N TRP A 188 0.80 9.38 10.20
CA TRP A 188 2.01 10.03 9.67
C TRP A 188 2.93 8.99 9.03
N HIS A 189 2.54 8.50 7.86
CA HIS A 189 3.39 7.62 7.03
C HIS A 189 3.93 8.41 5.84
N ALA A 190 5.12 8.03 5.36
CA ALA A 190 5.61 8.56 4.09
C ALA A 190 4.57 8.28 3.00
N SER A 191 4.17 9.32 2.26
CA SER A 191 3.18 9.23 1.19
C SER A 191 3.50 8.12 0.17
N GLU A 192 4.79 7.83 0.03
CA GLU A 192 5.40 6.83 -0.81
C GLU A 192 5.08 5.40 -0.36
N ILE A 193 4.90 5.14 0.94
CA ILE A 193 4.54 3.81 1.48
C ILE A 193 3.12 3.44 1.04
N GLY A 194 2.15 4.34 1.22
CA GLY A 194 0.77 4.11 0.80
C GLY A 194 0.68 3.84 -0.71
N TRP A 195 1.43 4.59 -1.51
CA TRP A 195 1.49 4.36 -2.95
C TRP A 195 2.20 3.04 -3.33
N ALA A 196 3.23 2.64 -2.58
CA ALA A 196 3.92 1.37 -2.79
C ALA A 196 3.02 0.18 -2.47
N LEU A 197 2.26 0.22 -1.37
CA LEU A 197 1.26 -0.81 -1.03
C LEU A 197 0.27 -0.99 -2.17
N LYS A 198 -0.31 0.12 -2.66
CA LYS A 198 -1.21 0.11 -3.81
C LYS A 198 -0.57 -0.53 -5.05
N LYS A 199 0.68 -0.16 -5.35
CA LYS A 199 1.41 -0.72 -6.50
C LYS A 199 1.69 -2.20 -6.42
N LEU A 200 1.85 -2.71 -5.21
CA LEU A 200 2.06 -4.13 -4.93
C LEU A 200 0.75 -4.92 -4.86
N GLY A 201 -0.37 -4.33 -5.27
CA GLY A 201 -1.68 -4.98 -5.28
C GLY A 201 -2.39 -4.94 -3.93
N PHE A 202 -1.79 -4.33 -2.91
CA PHE A 202 -2.47 -4.07 -1.64
C PHE A 202 -3.29 -2.79 -1.77
N ASP A 203 -4.38 -2.87 -2.52
CA ASP A 203 -5.27 -1.73 -2.73
C ASP A 203 -6.24 -1.64 -1.56
N ILE A 204 -5.96 -0.73 -0.63
CA ILE A 204 -6.93 -0.22 0.34
C ILE A 204 -7.75 0.83 -0.40
N LEU A 205 -8.46 0.41 -1.44
CA LEU A 205 -9.23 1.33 -2.27
C LEU A 205 -10.20 2.06 -1.37
N ASP A 206 -10.25 3.39 -1.39
CA ASP A 206 -11.35 4.21 -0.87
C ASP A 206 -12.54 4.20 -1.84
N THR A 207 -12.92 3.00 -2.30
CA THR A 207 -14.05 2.84 -3.22
C THR A 207 -15.31 2.68 -2.39
N PRO A 208 -16.39 3.44 -2.70
CA PRO A 208 -17.72 3.22 -2.14
C PRO A 208 -18.06 1.73 -2.22
N LEU A 209 -18.70 1.16 -1.19
CA LEU A 209 -19.25 -0.19 -1.35
C LEU A 209 -20.27 -0.09 -2.48
N ALA A 210 -20.10 -0.88 -3.53
CA ALA A 210 -21.10 -0.96 -4.58
C ALA A 210 -22.41 -1.49 -3.97
N GLY A 211 -23.56 -1.07 -4.48
CA GLY A 211 -24.86 -1.59 -4.03
C GLY A 211 -25.11 -3.07 -4.33
N ASP A 212 -24.16 -3.76 -4.98
CA ASP A 212 -24.18 -5.20 -5.22
C ASP A 212 -23.40 -5.91 -4.10
N ILE A 213 -24.13 -6.22 -3.03
CA ILE A 213 -23.62 -6.87 -1.82
C ILE A 213 -23.05 -8.25 -2.15
N GLU A 214 -23.67 -9.02 -3.04
CA GLU A 214 -23.28 -10.39 -3.40
C GLU A 214 -21.89 -10.46 -4.04
N ARG A 215 -21.59 -9.60 -5.01
CA ARG A 215 -20.24 -9.53 -5.61
C ARG A 215 -19.16 -9.14 -4.60
N ARG A 216 -19.52 -8.33 -3.59
CA ARG A 216 -18.59 -7.89 -2.54
C ARG A 216 -18.38 -8.98 -1.49
N VAL A 217 -19.43 -9.72 -1.11
CA VAL A 217 -19.33 -10.92 -0.29
C VAL A 217 -18.37 -11.91 -0.94
N GLN A 218 -18.55 -12.22 -2.22
CA GLN A 218 -17.65 -13.12 -2.94
C GLN A 218 -16.20 -12.62 -2.96
N PHE A 219 -15.96 -11.33 -3.21
CA PHE A 219 -14.61 -10.76 -3.15
C PHE A 219 -14.02 -10.86 -1.74
N CYS A 220 -14.72 -10.42 -0.71
CA CYS A 220 -14.22 -10.47 0.66
C CYS A 220 -14.07 -11.89 1.19
N GLU A 221 -14.92 -12.83 0.79
CA GLU A 221 -14.79 -14.27 1.09
C GLU A 221 -13.54 -14.87 0.42
N GLN A 222 -13.23 -14.48 -0.81
CA GLN A 222 -11.98 -14.84 -1.48
C GLN A 222 -10.75 -14.19 -0.81
N GLN A 223 -10.95 -13.07 -0.11
CA GLN A 223 -9.92 -12.36 0.64
C GLN A 223 -9.95 -12.67 2.15
N ARG A 224 -10.82 -13.59 2.60
CA ARG A 224 -10.84 -14.02 4.01
C ARG A 224 -9.48 -14.63 4.30
N PHE A 225 -8.77 -14.04 5.25
CA PHE A 225 -7.74 -14.77 5.97
C PHE A 225 -8.43 -16.01 6.53
N THR A 226 -8.12 -17.18 5.97
CA THR A 226 -8.64 -18.43 6.49
C THR A 226 -8.23 -18.54 7.96
N ALA A 227 -8.96 -19.31 8.78
CA ALA A 227 -8.57 -19.55 10.18
C ALA A 227 -7.15 -20.16 10.32
N THR A 228 -6.55 -20.61 9.20
CA THR A 228 -5.19 -21.11 9.05
C THR A 228 -4.22 -20.15 8.35
N GLY A 229 -4.66 -18.97 7.90
CA GLY A 229 -3.81 -17.93 7.31
C GLY A 229 -3.37 -18.16 5.86
N GLU A 230 -3.96 -19.11 5.14
CA GLU A 230 -3.68 -19.29 3.71
C GLU A 230 -4.50 -18.30 2.88
N LEU A 231 -3.80 -17.40 2.17
CA LEU A 231 -4.34 -16.63 1.05
C LEU A 231 -4.12 -17.45 -0.24
N PRO A 232 -5.11 -17.53 -1.16
CA PRO A 232 -4.80 -17.95 -2.52
C PRO A 232 -3.82 -16.95 -3.14
N LEU A 233 -2.81 -17.48 -3.85
CA LEU A 233 -1.91 -16.68 -4.67
C LEU A 233 -2.74 -15.76 -5.57
N VAL A 234 -2.50 -14.45 -5.50
CA VAL A 234 -3.03 -13.50 -6.48
C VAL A 234 -2.43 -13.88 -7.83
N ASP A 235 -3.25 -14.46 -8.71
CA ASP A 235 -2.83 -14.73 -10.08
C ASP A 235 -2.75 -13.41 -10.84
N LEU A 236 -1.53 -12.90 -10.98
CA LEU A 236 -1.23 -11.67 -11.71
C LEU A 236 -1.39 -11.84 -13.23
N ALA A 237 -1.78 -13.02 -13.72
CA ALA A 237 -1.94 -13.30 -15.14
C ALA A 237 -3.17 -12.63 -15.79
N ASP A 238 -4.16 -12.18 -15.01
CA ASP A 238 -5.44 -11.66 -15.56
C ASP A 238 -5.46 -10.15 -15.84
N THR A 239 -4.29 -9.54 -16.04
CA THR A 239 -4.19 -8.25 -16.75
C THR A 239 -4.10 -8.49 -18.25
N THR A 240 -5.15 -9.08 -18.84
CA THR A 240 -5.40 -8.86 -20.27
C THR A 240 -5.71 -7.38 -20.44
N VAL A 241 -4.70 -6.68 -20.95
CA VAL A 241 -4.76 -5.33 -21.51
C VAL A 241 -6.00 -5.26 -22.41
N SER A 242 -7.08 -4.65 -21.91
CA SER A 242 -8.13 -4.14 -22.78
C SER A 242 -7.50 -3.01 -23.58
N GLU A 243 -7.26 -3.28 -24.85
CA GLU A 243 -6.79 -2.30 -25.81
C GLU A 243 -7.65 -1.03 -25.75
N ASN A 244 -6.98 0.10 -25.61
CA ASN A 244 -7.56 1.42 -25.87
C ASN A 244 -8.16 1.43 -27.29
N PRO A 245 -9.47 1.67 -27.47
CA PRO A 245 -9.98 2.07 -28.76
C PRO A 245 -9.55 3.52 -28.98
N ARG A 246 -8.59 3.70 -29.89
CA ARG A 246 -8.28 5.01 -30.48
C ARG A 246 -9.51 5.51 -31.23
N THR A 247 -9.98 6.70 -30.87
CA THR A 247 -10.36 7.78 -31.78
C THR A 247 -10.25 9.09 -31.03
#